data_AF-A0AA42YCY5-F1
#
_entry.id   AF-A0AA42YCY5-F1
#
_cell.length_a   1.000
_cell.length_b   1.000
_cell.length_c   1.000
_cell.angle_alpha   90.00
_cell.angle_beta   90.00
_cell.angle_gamma   90.00
#
_symmetry.space_group_name_H-M   'P 1'
#
loop_
_entity.id
_entity.type
_entity.pdbx_description
1 polymer ?
#
loop_
_entity_poly.entity_id
_entity_poly.type
_entity_poly.pdbx_seq_one_letter_code
_entity_poly.pdbx_strand_id
1 'polypeptide(L)'
;MSFSRFEGTDRYLVSAELRDAVNVAVALERPLLIRGEPGTGKTVLAEAIAESLVLDLLCWNIRSTSKAQEGLYLYDTVQRLNDARFGDRDIRDVRPYIKYGPLGRALLAEQRVVLLIDEVDKADIEFPNDLLHELDRTSFTVHETGETHVARQRPVVVITSNNEKELPDAFLRRCVFHYIAFPERDLMAEIVRVHHPDVEGELLRQVLRRFYWLRDLDAVRKRPSTSELIDWIAALRRGGVTAARIEQELPFLGVLLKRESDVGVARRAHRQQAVN
;
A
#
# COMPACT_ATOMS: atom_id res chain seq x y z
N MET A 1 24.18 16.76 9.03
CA MET A 1 24.30 15.50 8.27
C MET A 1 23.42 15.63 7.04
N SER A 2 23.97 15.44 5.83
CA SER A 2 23.14 15.39 4.61
C SER A 2 22.60 13.97 4.47
N PHE A 3 21.27 13.82 4.40
CA PHE A 3 20.63 12.57 4.02
C PHE A 3 20.00 12.75 2.63
N SER A 4 19.92 11.67 1.86
CA SER A 4 19.24 11.68 0.56
C SER A 4 17.77 12.02 0.76
N ARG A 5 17.30 13.07 0.08
CA ARG A 5 15.92 13.55 0.17
C ARG A 5 15.08 12.89 -0.91
N PHE A 6 13.88 12.48 -0.51
CA PHE A 6 12.82 12.12 -1.44
C PHE A 6 12.25 13.39 -2.06
N GLU A 7 12.22 13.47 -3.39
CA GLU A 7 11.67 14.59 -4.16
C GLU A 7 10.44 14.17 -5.00
N GLY A 8 10.05 12.89 -4.96
CA GLY A 8 9.09 12.29 -5.89
C GLY A 8 9.76 11.51 -7.01
N THR A 9 8.96 10.96 -7.92
CA THR A 9 9.42 10.30 -9.15
C THR A 9 8.54 10.70 -10.33
N ASP A 10 8.99 10.45 -11.56
CA ASP A 10 8.20 10.72 -12.78
C ASP A 10 6.84 9.99 -12.79
N ARG A 11 6.69 8.95 -11.97
CA ARG A 11 5.51 8.08 -11.91
C ARG A 11 4.66 8.26 -10.65
N TYR A 12 5.12 9.06 -9.69
CA TYR A 12 4.40 9.28 -8.45
C TYR A 12 4.39 10.76 -8.06
N LEU A 13 3.22 11.38 -8.24
CA LEU A 13 2.98 12.79 -7.93
C LEU A 13 2.86 12.97 -6.42
N VAL A 14 3.69 13.84 -5.85
CA VAL A 14 3.75 14.10 -4.40
C VAL A 14 3.39 15.54 -4.08
N SER A 15 2.54 15.73 -3.08
CA SER A 15 2.35 17.05 -2.47
C SER A 15 3.57 17.42 -1.63
N ALA A 16 3.73 18.72 -1.35
CA ALA A 16 4.81 19.18 -0.48
C ALA A 16 4.72 18.55 0.91
N GLU A 17 3.50 18.43 1.45
CA GLU A 17 3.25 17.85 2.77
C GLU A 17 3.59 16.35 2.84
N LEU A 18 3.27 15.60 1.78
CA LEU A 18 3.63 14.18 1.70
C LEU A 18 5.15 14.01 1.61
N ARG A 19 5.79 14.82 0.75
CA ARG A 19 7.25 14.83 0.61
C ARG A 19 7.95 15.15 1.94
N ASP A 20 7.46 16.15 2.66
CA ASP A 20 8.01 16.55 3.95
C ASP A 20 7.83 15.45 5.00
N ALA A 21 6.65 14.81 5.05
CA ALA A 21 6.41 13.69 5.96
C ALA A 21 7.36 12.51 5.70
N VAL A 22 7.60 12.16 4.42
CA VAL A 22 8.58 11.14 4.04
C VAL A 22 9.98 11.53 4.49
N ASN A 23 10.42 12.74 4.18
CA ASN A 23 11.76 13.21 4.52
C ASN A 23 11.98 13.29 6.04
N VAL A 24 10.97 13.71 6.80
CA VAL A 24 11.01 13.69 8.27
C VAL A 24 11.13 12.26 8.80
N ALA A 25 10.36 11.31 8.27
CA ALA A 25 10.45 9.90 8.67
C ALA A 25 11.84 9.31 8.39
N VAL A 26 12.39 9.57 7.20
CA VAL A 26 13.73 9.11 6.79
C VAL A 26 14.82 9.72 7.67
N ALA A 27 14.72 11.01 7.98
CA ALA A 27 15.71 11.75 8.78
C ALA A 27 15.69 11.37 10.26
N LEU A 28 14.50 11.11 10.81
CA LEU A 28 14.33 10.69 12.21
C LEU A 28 14.48 9.18 12.40
N GLU A 29 14.62 8.41 11.31
CA GLU A 29 14.59 6.95 11.29
C GLU A 29 13.36 6.38 12.01
N ARG A 30 12.23 7.07 11.84
CA ARG A 30 10.93 6.67 12.41
C ARG A 30 10.06 6.06 11.33
N PRO A 31 9.19 5.08 11.66
CA PRO A 31 8.25 4.55 10.70
C PRO A 31 7.32 5.63 10.15
N LEU A 32 7.06 5.60 8.84
CA LEU A 32 6.08 6.44 8.17
C LEU A 32 4.76 5.69 8.09
N LEU A 33 3.73 6.15 8.78
CA LEU A 33 2.37 5.61 8.68
C LEU A 33 1.55 6.44 7.70
N ILE A 34 1.11 5.77 6.64
CA ILE A 34 0.28 6.33 5.58
C ILE A 34 -1.14 5.78 5.68
N ARG A 35 -2.10 6.68 5.86
CA ARG A 35 -3.54 6.37 5.80
C ARG A 35 -4.16 7.00 4.58
N GLY A 36 -5.27 6.43 4.11
CA GLY A 36 -6.02 6.96 2.97
C GLY A 36 -6.98 5.94 2.40
N GLU A 37 -7.90 6.39 1.56
CA GLU A 37 -8.83 5.52 0.85
C GLU A 37 -8.08 4.47 -0.01
N PRO A 38 -8.72 3.32 -0.33
CA PRO A 38 -8.17 2.40 -1.32
C PRO A 38 -7.90 3.10 -2.66
N GLY A 39 -6.73 2.79 -3.26
CA GLY A 39 -6.33 3.36 -4.55
C GLY A 39 -5.74 4.77 -4.51
N THR A 40 -5.43 5.34 -3.34
CA THR A 40 -4.71 6.63 -3.24
C THR A 40 -3.19 6.54 -3.44
N GLY A 41 -2.67 5.35 -3.80
CA GLY A 41 -1.24 5.18 -4.09
C GLY A 41 -0.34 4.97 -2.87
N LYS A 42 -0.88 4.50 -1.74
CA LYS A 42 -0.10 4.25 -0.51
C LYS A 42 1.03 3.22 -0.69
N THR A 43 0.73 2.10 -1.36
CA THR A 43 1.72 1.05 -1.68
C THR A 43 2.78 1.56 -2.66
N VAL A 44 2.34 2.26 -3.72
CA VAL A 44 3.23 2.83 -4.76
C VAL A 44 4.19 3.88 -4.18
N LEU A 45 3.81 4.58 -3.11
CA LEU A 45 4.72 5.50 -2.43
C LEU A 45 6.01 4.80 -1.95
N ALA A 46 5.93 3.57 -1.43
CA ALA A 46 7.12 2.86 -0.97
C ALA A 46 8.05 2.50 -2.14
N GLU A 47 7.49 2.15 -3.30
CA GLU A 47 8.24 1.94 -4.54
C GLU A 47 8.92 3.23 -5.00
N ALA A 48 8.20 4.36 -4.98
CA ALA A 48 8.74 5.66 -5.34
C ALA A 48 9.87 6.11 -4.40
N ILE A 49 9.75 5.83 -3.09
CA ILE A 49 10.81 6.10 -2.12
C ILE A 49 12.04 5.24 -2.40
N ALA A 50 11.85 3.94 -2.65
CA ALA A 50 12.94 3.02 -2.97
C ALA A 50 13.68 3.45 -4.24
N GLU A 51 12.95 3.83 -5.30
CA GLU A 51 13.50 4.35 -6.55
C GLU A 51 14.27 5.65 -6.34
N SER A 52 13.66 6.65 -5.70
CA SER A 52 14.25 7.98 -5.49
C SER A 52 15.50 7.94 -4.60
N LEU A 53 15.51 7.07 -3.59
CA LEU A 53 16.64 6.91 -2.67
C LEU A 53 17.66 5.84 -3.14
N VAL A 54 17.39 5.16 -4.25
CA VAL A 54 18.20 4.06 -4.81
C VAL A 54 18.45 2.96 -3.77
N LEU A 55 17.36 2.49 -3.14
CA LEU A 55 17.35 1.43 -2.13
C LEU A 55 16.52 0.24 -2.61
N ASP A 56 16.87 -0.96 -2.13
CA ASP A 56 16.03 -2.14 -2.36
C ASP A 56 14.71 -2.04 -1.56
N LEU A 57 13.64 -2.58 -2.13
CA LEU A 57 12.32 -2.65 -1.50
C LEU A 57 12.02 -4.06 -1.01
N LEU A 58 11.67 -4.18 0.26
CA LEU A 58 11.12 -5.39 0.87
C LEU A 58 9.64 -5.15 1.21
N CYS A 59 8.76 -6.01 0.71
CA CYS A 59 7.33 -5.92 0.97
C CYS A 59 6.87 -7.00 1.96
N TRP A 60 6.05 -6.60 2.93
CA TRP A 60 5.32 -7.46 3.84
C TRP A 60 3.83 -7.13 3.79
N ASN A 61 3.09 -7.95 3.03
CA ASN A 61 1.65 -7.83 2.92
C ASN A 61 0.96 -8.52 4.11
N ILE A 62 0.27 -7.73 4.93
CA ILE A 62 -0.39 -8.23 6.13
C ILE A 62 -1.71 -8.92 5.77
N ARG A 63 -1.95 -10.07 6.42
CA ARG A 63 -3.17 -10.88 6.29
C ARG A 63 -3.88 -10.94 7.63
N SER A 64 -5.14 -11.36 7.62
CA SER A 64 -5.93 -11.54 8.85
C SER A 64 -5.29 -12.52 9.85
N THR A 65 -4.50 -13.47 9.36
CA THR A 65 -3.81 -14.47 10.17
C THR A 65 -2.36 -14.11 10.49
N SER A 66 -1.84 -12.99 9.99
CA SER A 66 -0.44 -12.61 10.16
C SER A 66 -0.10 -12.41 11.63
N LYS A 67 1.08 -12.90 12.03
CA LYS A 67 1.65 -12.68 13.36
C LYS A 67 2.98 -11.92 13.24
N ALA A 68 3.28 -11.08 14.22
CA ALA A 68 4.50 -10.25 14.21
C ALA A 68 5.77 -11.10 14.05
N GLN A 69 5.81 -12.27 14.71
CA GLN A 69 6.93 -13.22 14.63
C GLN A 69 7.23 -13.66 13.19
N GLU A 70 6.22 -13.88 12.34
CA GLU A 70 6.40 -14.29 10.94
C GLU A 70 7.13 -13.23 10.10
N GLY A 71 7.02 -11.96 10.50
CA GLY A 71 7.78 -10.87 9.92
C GLY A 71 9.26 -10.93 10.24
N LEU A 72 9.61 -11.47 11.40
CA LEU A 72 10.98 -11.60 11.88
C LEU A 72 11.61 -12.87 11.31
N TYR A 73 11.04 -14.03 11.63
CA TYR A 73 11.51 -15.32 11.15
C TYR A 73 10.47 -16.43 11.34
N LEU A 74 10.65 -17.51 10.60
CA LEU A 74 9.92 -18.75 10.73
C LEU A 74 10.88 -19.88 11.05
N TYR A 75 10.50 -20.74 11.99
CA TYR A 75 11.24 -21.95 12.30
C TYR A 75 10.60 -23.17 11.64
N ASP A 76 11.28 -23.75 10.65
CA ASP A 76 10.81 -24.88 9.86
C ASP A 76 11.00 -26.21 10.61
N THR A 77 10.14 -26.43 11.60
CA THR A 77 10.11 -27.64 12.42
C THR A 77 9.84 -28.90 11.59
N VAL A 78 9.10 -28.79 10.49
CA VAL A 78 8.76 -29.92 9.61
C VAL A 78 10.00 -30.39 8.85
N GLN A 79 10.73 -29.46 8.23
CA GLN A 79 12.00 -29.77 7.57
C GLN A 79 12.99 -30.37 8.57
N ARG A 80 13.07 -29.82 9.79
CA ARG A 80 13.93 -30.37 10.84
C ARG A 80 13.55 -31.79 11.25
N LEU A 81 12.26 -32.07 11.43
CA LEU A 81 11.79 -33.41 11.78
C LEU A 81 12.05 -34.41 10.65
N ASN A 82 11.90 -33.98 9.39
CA ASN A 82 12.19 -34.82 8.24
C ASN A 82 13.69 -35.16 8.16
N ASP A 83 14.56 -34.16 8.30
CA ASP A 83 16.02 -34.35 8.31
C ASP A 83 16.46 -35.20 9.51
N ALA A 84 15.78 -35.10 10.66
CA ALA A 84 16.04 -35.96 11.83
C ALA A 84 15.69 -37.43 11.61
N ARG A 85 14.77 -37.73 10.69
CA ARG A 85 14.31 -39.10 10.39
C ARG A 85 15.04 -39.75 9.22
N PHE A 86 15.39 -38.95 8.21
CA PHE A 86 15.83 -39.44 6.90
C PHE A 86 17.12 -38.80 6.38
N GLY A 87 17.72 -37.85 7.11
CA GLY A 87 18.92 -37.12 6.67
C GLY A 87 20.18 -37.47 7.45
N ASP A 88 21.34 -37.32 6.80
CA ASP A 88 22.67 -37.43 7.42
C ASP A 88 23.17 -36.09 8.04
N ARG A 89 22.27 -35.13 8.27
CA ARG A 89 22.62 -33.80 8.81
C ARG A 89 22.63 -33.79 10.34
N ASP A 90 23.53 -33.00 10.91
CA ASP A 90 23.51 -32.72 12.35
C ASP A 90 22.33 -31.79 12.70
N ILE A 91 21.27 -32.38 13.25
CA ILE A 91 20.04 -31.69 13.66
C ILE A 91 20.16 -30.87 14.96
N ARG A 92 21.35 -30.87 15.59
CA ARG A 92 21.65 -30.03 16.76
C ARG A 92 21.80 -28.57 16.37
N ASP A 93 22.26 -28.28 15.15
CA ASP A 93 22.24 -26.91 14.62
C ASP A 93 20.86 -26.58 14.06
N VAL A 94 20.18 -25.63 14.71
CA VAL A 94 18.84 -25.19 14.33
C VAL A 94 18.84 -24.09 13.26
N ARG A 95 19.99 -23.44 13.03
CA ARG A 95 20.11 -22.29 12.11
C ARG A 95 19.62 -22.58 10.69
N PRO A 96 19.89 -23.75 10.08
CA PRO A 96 19.43 -24.02 8.71
C PRO A 96 17.90 -24.05 8.56
N TYR A 97 17.16 -24.17 9.67
CA TYR A 97 15.70 -24.21 9.68
C TYR A 97 15.09 -22.86 10.03
N ILE A 98 15.89 -21.82 10.26
CA ILE A 98 15.41 -20.45 10.48
C ILE A 98 15.34 -19.73 9.14
N LYS A 99 14.14 -19.30 8.77
CA LYS A 99 13.87 -18.54 7.54
C LYS A 99 13.41 -17.13 7.92
N TYR A 100 14.24 -16.12 7.65
CA TYR A 100 13.91 -14.74 8.01
C TYR A 100 12.75 -14.17 7.18
N GLY A 101 11.80 -13.56 7.89
CA GLY A 101 10.67 -12.83 7.32
C GLY A 101 11.10 -11.45 6.79
N PRO A 102 10.18 -10.67 6.19
CA PRO A 102 10.52 -9.38 5.59
C PRO A 102 11.18 -8.37 6.55
N LEU A 103 10.67 -8.22 7.78
CA LEU A 103 11.26 -7.34 8.79
C LEU A 103 12.61 -7.87 9.26
N GLY A 104 12.73 -9.17 9.50
CA GLY A 104 14.01 -9.79 9.86
C GLY A 104 15.07 -9.59 8.78
N ARG A 105 14.72 -9.78 7.51
CA ARG A 105 15.60 -9.50 6.36
C ARG A 105 15.97 -8.02 6.27
N ALA A 106 15.03 -7.11 6.52
CA ALA A 106 15.31 -5.67 6.51
C ALA A 106 16.31 -5.27 7.60
N LEU A 107 16.19 -5.84 8.80
CA LEU A 107 17.11 -5.58 9.91
C LEU A 107 18.48 -6.24 9.68
N LEU A 108 18.54 -7.38 8.99
CA LEU A 108 19.80 -8.07 8.67
C LEU A 108 20.52 -7.53 7.42
N ALA A 109 19.89 -6.66 6.65
CA ALA A 109 20.44 -6.16 5.40
C ALA A 109 21.77 -5.41 5.61
N GLU A 110 22.74 -5.66 4.73
CA GLU A 110 24.04 -4.98 4.79
C GLU A 110 23.95 -3.53 4.31
N GLN A 111 23.08 -3.28 3.32
CA GLN A 111 22.74 -1.96 2.82
C GLN A 111 21.38 -1.52 3.38
N ARG A 112 21.16 -0.21 3.45
CA ARG A 112 19.85 0.33 3.87
C ARG A 112 18.80 -0.08 2.83
N VAL A 113 17.61 -0.46 3.30
CA VAL A 113 16.48 -0.87 2.45
C VAL A 113 15.22 -0.10 2.84
N VAL A 114 14.23 -0.09 1.95
CA VAL A 114 12.85 0.30 2.28
C VAL A 114 12.09 -0.97 2.68
N LEU A 115 11.44 -0.93 3.84
CA LEU A 115 10.50 -1.98 4.27
C LEU A 115 9.08 -1.42 4.19
N LEU A 116 8.26 -1.99 3.31
CA LEU A 116 6.83 -1.76 3.26
C LEU A 116 6.10 -2.80 4.12
N ILE A 117 5.35 -2.34 5.12
CA ILE A 117 4.36 -3.12 5.87
C ILE A 117 2.98 -2.69 5.35
N ASP A 118 2.42 -3.47 4.43
CA ASP A 118 1.21 -3.09 3.71
C ASP A 118 -0.05 -3.59 4.42
N GLU A 119 -1.05 -2.71 4.54
CA GLU A 119 -2.38 -2.97 5.11
C GLU A 119 -2.33 -3.53 6.54
N VAL A 120 -1.59 -2.86 7.42
CA VAL A 120 -1.34 -3.28 8.81
C VAL A 120 -2.62 -3.50 9.63
N ASP A 121 -3.72 -2.87 9.23
CA ASP A 121 -5.05 -2.97 9.84
C ASP A 121 -5.82 -4.25 9.48
N LYS A 122 -5.30 -5.09 8.58
CA LYS A 122 -5.93 -6.39 8.25
C LYS A 122 -5.78 -7.44 9.32
N ALA A 123 -4.67 -7.41 10.06
CA ALA A 123 -4.40 -8.35 11.15
C ALA A 123 -5.26 -8.05 12.39
N ASP A 124 -5.03 -8.83 13.46
CA ASP A 124 -5.64 -8.60 14.77
C ASP A 124 -5.23 -7.23 15.35
N ILE A 125 -6.03 -6.68 16.28
CA ILE A 125 -5.77 -5.38 16.91
C ILE A 125 -4.47 -5.38 17.73
N GLU A 126 -4.01 -6.55 18.18
CA GLU A 126 -2.75 -6.72 18.90
C GLU A 126 -1.52 -6.61 17.99
N PHE A 127 -1.66 -6.97 16.71
CA PHE A 127 -0.54 -7.10 15.77
C PHE A 127 0.33 -5.83 15.64
N PRO A 128 -0.22 -4.60 15.51
CA PRO A 128 0.62 -3.40 15.44
C PRO A 128 1.45 -3.19 16.70
N ASN A 129 0.90 -3.48 17.88
CA ASN A 129 1.61 -3.32 19.15
C ASN A 129 2.75 -4.33 19.29
N ASP A 130 2.55 -5.55 18.78
CA ASP A 130 3.56 -6.61 18.78
C ASP A 130 4.78 -6.28 17.91
N LEU A 131 4.69 -5.30 17.01
CA LEU A 131 5.82 -4.83 16.18
C LEU A 131 6.63 -3.70 16.82
N LEU A 132 6.11 -3.09 17.90
CA LEU A 132 6.67 -1.83 18.41
C LEU A 132 8.08 -1.99 18.95
N HIS A 133 8.34 -3.12 19.61
CA HIS A 133 9.65 -3.37 20.20
C HIS A 133 10.73 -3.43 19.13
N GLU A 134 10.47 -4.18 18.06
CA GLU A 134 11.41 -4.44 16.98
C GLU A 134 11.58 -3.22 16.08
N LEU A 135 10.51 -2.44 15.85
CA LEU A 135 10.59 -1.19 15.11
C LEU A 135 11.33 -0.08 15.89
N ASP A 136 11.12 0.03 17.21
CA ASP A 136 11.80 1.03 18.04
C ASP A 136 13.28 0.70 18.25
N ARG A 137 13.58 -0.56 18.58
CA ARG A 137 14.96 -1.00 18.86
C ARG A 137 15.73 -1.37 17.61
N THR A 138 15.05 -1.60 16.50
CA THR A 138 15.63 -2.09 15.24
C THR A 138 16.44 -3.37 15.48
N SER A 139 15.89 -4.28 16.29
CA SER A 139 16.54 -5.52 16.70
C SER A 139 15.53 -6.60 17.04
N PHE A 140 15.88 -7.87 16.88
CA PHE A 140 15.07 -9.01 17.30
C PHE A 140 15.93 -10.18 17.75
N THR A 141 15.35 -11.11 18.52
CA THR A 141 16.03 -12.32 18.98
C THR A 141 15.41 -13.54 18.34
N VAL A 142 16.24 -14.44 17.81
CA VAL A 142 15.82 -15.77 17.37
C VAL A 142 15.84 -16.69 18.59
N HIS A 143 14.67 -17.08 19.09
CA HIS A 143 14.54 -17.82 20.35
C HIS A 143 15.24 -19.18 20.32
N GLU A 144 15.22 -19.86 19.18
CA GLU A 144 15.79 -21.19 18.99
C GLU A 144 17.32 -21.20 19.06
N THR A 145 17.97 -20.10 18.68
CA THR A 145 19.43 -19.95 18.72
C THR A 145 19.91 -19.12 19.91
N GLY A 146 19.02 -18.32 20.52
CA GLY A 146 19.35 -17.29 21.50
C GLY A 146 20.06 -16.07 20.90
N GLU A 147 20.22 -16.02 19.57
CA GLU A 147 20.95 -14.95 18.89
C GLU A 147 20.08 -13.70 18.79
N THR A 148 20.67 -12.55 19.16
CA THR A 148 20.03 -11.24 18.98
C THR A 148 20.66 -10.52 17.81
N HIS A 149 19.85 -10.19 16.82
CA HIS A 149 20.24 -9.43 15.65
C HIS A 149 19.86 -7.97 15.85
N VAL A 150 20.83 -7.06 15.71
CA VAL A 150 20.63 -5.61 15.74
C VAL A 150 20.90 -5.08 14.33
N ALA A 151 20.06 -4.16 13.86
CA ALA A 151 20.19 -3.62 12.53
C ALA A 151 21.52 -2.91 12.32
N ARG A 152 22.22 -3.29 11.24
CA ARG A 152 23.43 -2.58 10.80
C ARG A 152 23.09 -1.23 10.18
N GLN A 153 22.04 -1.22 9.36
CA GLN A 153 21.47 -0.04 8.72
C GLN A 153 19.98 -0.02 9.04
N ARG A 154 19.49 1.09 9.60
CA ARG A 154 18.07 1.19 9.95
C ARG A 154 17.23 1.36 8.68
N PRO A 155 16.28 0.45 8.41
CA PRO A 155 15.48 0.53 7.19
C PRO A 155 14.59 1.76 7.20
N VAL A 156 14.24 2.24 6.02
CA VAL A 156 13.13 3.19 5.86
C VAL A 156 11.84 2.39 5.95
N VAL A 157 11.11 2.52 7.05
CA VAL A 157 9.87 1.75 7.25
C VAL A 157 8.67 2.56 6.79
N VAL A 158 7.93 2.04 5.83
CA VAL A 158 6.65 2.57 5.35
C VAL A 158 5.55 1.61 5.76
N ILE A 159 4.53 2.11 6.43
CA ILE A 159 3.39 1.33 6.94
C ILE A 159 2.13 1.91 6.33
N THR A 160 1.28 1.09 5.74
CA THR A 160 0.02 1.56 5.15
C THR A 160 -1.19 1.02 5.93
N SER A 161 -2.29 1.77 5.90
CA SER A 161 -3.59 1.34 6.42
C SER A 161 -4.71 1.91 5.54
N ASN A 162 -5.75 1.10 5.34
CA ASN A 162 -6.96 1.48 4.61
C ASN A 162 -8.04 2.08 5.53
N ASN A 163 -7.72 2.34 6.80
CA ASN A 163 -8.66 2.72 7.85
C ASN A 163 -9.81 1.70 8.02
N GLU A 164 -9.56 0.41 7.80
CA GLU A 164 -10.56 -0.63 8.04
C GLU A 164 -10.77 -0.89 9.53
N LYS A 165 -9.70 -0.75 10.32
CA LYS A 165 -9.70 -0.84 11.78
C LYS A 165 -8.91 0.32 12.38
N GLU A 166 -9.31 0.77 13.56
CA GLU A 166 -8.54 1.76 14.29
C GLU A 166 -7.24 1.14 14.81
N LEU A 167 -6.11 1.83 14.54
CA LEU A 167 -4.82 1.44 15.09
C LEU A 167 -4.64 2.03 16.49
N PRO A 168 -4.02 1.28 17.43
CA PRO A 168 -3.79 1.76 18.78
C PRO A 168 -2.97 3.05 18.85
N ASP A 169 -3.32 3.94 19.79
CA ASP A 169 -2.59 5.18 20.09
C ASP A 169 -1.09 4.99 20.31
N ALA A 170 -0.71 3.90 21.00
CA ALA A 170 0.67 3.56 21.28
C ALA A 170 1.49 3.34 20.00
N PHE A 171 0.85 2.84 18.94
CA PHE A 171 1.44 2.64 17.63
C PHE A 171 1.54 3.96 16.85
N LEU A 172 0.46 4.75 16.85
CA LEU A 172 0.43 6.06 16.19
C LEU A 172 1.53 7.00 16.70
N ARG A 173 1.75 7.05 18.02
CA ARG A 173 2.75 7.93 18.64
C ARG A 173 4.19 7.64 18.22
N ARG A 174 4.48 6.43 17.73
CA ARG A 174 5.81 6.03 17.27
C ARG A 174 6.05 6.30 15.80
N CYS A 175 5.00 6.51 15.02
CA CYS A 175 5.10 6.81 13.60
C CYS A 175 5.11 8.31 13.30
N VAL A 176 5.78 8.71 12.22
CA VAL A 176 5.45 9.94 11.49
C VAL A 176 4.17 9.64 10.72
N PHE A 177 3.16 10.49 10.85
CA PHE A 177 1.84 10.23 10.30
C PHE A 177 1.55 11.13 9.10
N HIS A 178 0.98 10.56 8.04
CA HIS A 178 0.42 11.33 6.93
C HIS A 178 -0.87 10.67 6.40
N TYR A 179 -1.86 11.49 6.06
CA TYR A 179 -3.09 11.07 5.41
C TYR A 179 -3.09 11.51 3.95
N ILE A 180 -3.14 10.55 3.03
CA ILE A 180 -3.28 10.81 1.60
C ILE A 180 -4.77 10.92 1.28
N ALA A 181 -5.20 12.16 1.03
CA ALA A 181 -6.55 12.43 0.56
C ALA A 181 -6.81 11.79 -0.80
N PHE A 182 -8.07 11.46 -1.06
CA PHE A 182 -8.46 11.05 -2.40
C PHE A 182 -8.22 12.22 -3.37
N PRO A 183 -7.57 12.03 -4.53
CA PRO A 183 -7.22 13.13 -5.41
C PRO A 183 -8.45 13.91 -5.86
N GLU A 184 -8.31 15.23 -5.98
CA GLU A 184 -9.28 16.10 -6.65
C GLU A 184 -9.12 16.02 -8.17
N ARG A 185 -10.08 16.58 -8.91
CA ARG A 185 -10.17 16.45 -10.38
C ARG A 185 -8.87 16.78 -11.12
N ASP A 186 -8.19 17.85 -10.72
CA ASP A 186 -6.98 18.31 -11.41
C ASP A 186 -5.82 17.33 -11.20
N LEU A 187 -5.55 16.96 -9.94
CA LEU A 187 -4.54 15.94 -9.62
C LEU A 187 -4.89 14.57 -10.22
N MET A 188 -6.17 14.21 -10.23
CA MET A 188 -6.64 12.97 -10.85
C MET A 188 -6.39 12.96 -12.36
N ALA A 189 -6.58 14.10 -13.04
CA ALA A 189 -6.27 14.22 -14.46
C ALA A 189 -4.78 14.01 -14.74
N GLU A 190 -3.90 14.53 -13.87
CA GLU A 190 -2.46 14.31 -13.96
C GLU A 190 -2.10 12.84 -13.74
N ILE A 191 -2.64 12.22 -12.69
CA ILE A 191 -2.46 10.78 -12.41
C ILE A 191 -2.90 9.95 -13.63
N VAL A 192 -4.08 10.24 -14.19
CA VAL A 192 -4.58 9.54 -15.36
C VAL A 192 -3.64 9.68 -16.55
N ARG A 193 -3.03 10.86 -16.77
CA ARG A 193 -2.08 11.07 -17.88
C ARG A 193 -0.78 10.29 -17.71
N VAL A 194 -0.33 10.05 -16.48
CA VAL A 194 0.82 9.15 -16.22
C VAL A 194 0.51 7.72 -16.71
N HIS A 195 -0.71 7.25 -16.50
CA HIS A 195 -1.12 5.89 -16.90
C HIS A 195 -1.66 5.79 -18.35
N HIS A 196 -2.24 6.86 -18.87
CA HIS A 196 -2.82 6.97 -20.22
C HIS A 196 -2.34 8.25 -20.91
N PRO A 197 -1.08 8.32 -21.37
CA PRO A 197 -0.51 9.54 -21.95
C PRO A 197 -1.29 10.07 -23.16
N ASP A 198 -1.84 9.16 -23.98
CA ASP A 198 -2.56 9.50 -25.21
C ASP A 198 -4.09 9.61 -25.01
N VAL A 199 -4.57 9.79 -23.78
CA VAL A 199 -6.01 9.97 -23.54
C VAL A 199 -6.47 11.31 -24.12
N GLU A 200 -7.50 11.27 -24.98
CA GLU A 200 -8.07 12.48 -25.55
C GLU A 200 -8.66 13.39 -24.46
N GLY A 201 -8.43 14.70 -24.57
CA GLY A 201 -8.85 15.66 -23.54
C GLY A 201 -10.35 15.70 -23.28
N GLU A 202 -11.18 15.55 -24.32
CA GLU A 202 -12.64 15.49 -24.16
C GLU A 202 -13.09 14.20 -23.48
N LEU A 203 -12.50 13.05 -23.84
CA LEU A 203 -12.75 11.78 -23.19
C LEU A 203 -12.41 11.86 -21.70
N LEU A 204 -11.23 12.39 -21.36
CA LEU A 204 -10.77 12.56 -19.99
C LEU A 204 -11.73 13.44 -19.17
N ARG A 205 -12.16 14.58 -19.72
CA ARG A 205 -13.11 15.48 -19.06
C ARG A 205 -14.43 14.77 -18.74
N GLN A 206 -15.02 14.06 -19.70
CA GLN A 206 -16.29 13.36 -19.47
C GLN A 206 -16.14 12.21 -18.48
N VAL A 207 -15.04 11.46 -18.57
CA VAL A 207 -14.73 10.39 -17.62
C VAL A 207 -14.63 10.93 -16.20
N LEU A 208 -13.83 11.97 -15.96
CA LEU A 208 -13.67 12.55 -14.62
C LEU A 208 -15.00 13.12 -14.11
N ARG A 209 -15.76 13.83 -14.96
CA ARG A 209 -17.09 14.33 -14.61
C ARG A 209 -18.01 13.21 -14.10
N ARG A 210 -18.10 12.09 -14.83
CA ARG A 210 -18.95 10.96 -14.44
C ARG A 210 -18.40 10.18 -13.24
N PHE A 211 -17.08 10.06 -13.14
CA PHE A 211 -16.41 9.40 -12.02
C PHE A 211 -16.68 10.10 -10.69
N TYR A 212 -16.47 11.42 -10.62
CA TYR A 212 -16.75 12.17 -9.39
C TYR A 212 -18.25 12.25 -9.10
N TRP A 213 -19.08 12.41 -10.14
CA TRP A 213 -20.53 12.32 -9.95
C TRP A 213 -20.96 11.00 -9.28
N LEU A 214 -20.37 9.87 -9.68
CA LEU A 214 -20.63 8.57 -9.02
C LEU A 214 -20.15 8.54 -7.56
N ARG A 215 -19.01 9.17 -7.25
CA ARG A 215 -18.48 9.27 -5.87
C ARG A 215 -19.34 10.15 -4.98
N ASP A 216 -19.98 11.17 -5.55
CA ASP A 216 -20.86 12.13 -4.87
C ASP A 216 -22.26 11.56 -4.59
N LEU A 217 -22.61 10.39 -5.13
CA LEU A 217 -23.87 9.71 -4.81
C LEU A 217 -23.80 9.10 -3.40
N ASP A 218 -24.47 9.71 -2.42
CA ASP A 218 -24.50 9.23 -1.03
C ASP A 218 -24.94 7.77 -0.88
N ALA A 219 -25.81 7.29 -1.77
CA ALA A 219 -26.31 5.92 -1.75
C ALA A 219 -25.31 4.89 -2.30
N VAL A 220 -24.20 5.31 -2.93
CA VAL A 220 -23.12 4.42 -3.36
C VAL A 220 -22.25 4.09 -2.16
N ARG A 221 -22.31 2.83 -1.71
CA ARG A 221 -21.59 2.40 -0.51
C ARG A 221 -20.11 2.17 -0.77
N LYS A 222 -19.76 1.58 -1.91
CA LYS A 222 -18.36 1.40 -2.32
C LYS A 222 -18.06 2.37 -3.47
N ARG A 223 -17.53 3.54 -3.09
CA ARG A 223 -17.08 4.55 -4.04
C ARG A 223 -15.97 4.00 -4.93
N PRO A 224 -15.97 4.30 -6.24
CA PRO A 224 -14.91 3.84 -7.13
C PRO A 224 -13.59 4.57 -6.80
N SER A 225 -12.49 3.83 -6.90
CA SER A 225 -11.11 4.24 -6.63
C SER A 225 -10.36 4.67 -7.89
N THR A 226 -9.15 5.20 -7.72
CA THR A 226 -8.26 5.57 -8.83
C THR A 226 -7.95 4.40 -9.76
N SER A 227 -7.72 3.19 -9.22
CA SER A 227 -7.45 1.99 -10.02
C SER A 227 -8.65 1.64 -10.91
N GLU A 228 -9.86 1.70 -10.35
CA GLU A 228 -11.09 1.44 -11.11
C GLU A 228 -11.33 2.50 -12.20
N LEU A 229 -10.94 3.76 -11.97
CA LEU A 229 -10.96 4.82 -12.98
C LEU A 229 -9.98 4.53 -14.14
N ILE A 230 -8.73 4.18 -13.80
CA ILE A 230 -7.68 3.86 -14.78
C ILE A 230 -8.12 2.67 -15.64
N ASP A 231 -8.67 1.63 -15.04
CA ASP A 231 -9.22 0.47 -15.74
C ASP A 231 -10.41 0.84 -16.64
N TRP A 232 -11.28 1.72 -16.16
CA TRP A 232 -12.44 2.16 -16.93
C TRP A 232 -12.03 2.93 -18.19
N ILE A 233 -11.05 3.84 -18.09
CA ILE A 233 -10.48 4.52 -19.26
C ILE A 233 -9.89 3.51 -20.24
N ALA A 234 -9.16 2.52 -19.73
CA ALA A 234 -8.57 1.48 -20.56
C ALA A 234 -9.63 0.66 -21.31
N ALA A 235 -10.76 0.35 -20.65
CA ALA A 235 -11.90 -0.35 -21.25
C ALA A 235 -12.62 0.52 -22.30
N LEU A 236 -12.86 1.80 -22.01
CA LEU A 236 -13.50 2.75 -22.93
C LEU A 236 -12.69 2.92 -24.21
N ARG A 237 -11.36 3.10 -24.10
CA ARG A 237 -10.47 3.24 -25.25
C ARG A 237 -10.45 2.00 -26.13
N ARG A 238 -10.29 0.82 -25.52
CA ARG A 238 -10.31 -0.46 -26.26
C ARG A 238 -11.67 -0.76 -26.88
N GLY A 239 -12.76 -0.30 -26.25
CA GLY A 239 -14.11 -0.43 -26.76
C GLY A 239 -14.51 0.63 -27.80
N GLY A 240 -13.63 1.55 -28.15
CA GLY A 240 -13.93 2.64 -29.10
C GLY A 240 -15.08 3.54 -28.64
N VAL A 241 -15.24 3.72 -27.33
CA VAL A 241 -16.34 4.51 -26.76
C VAL A 241 -16.03 6.00 -26.85
N THR A 242 -16.93 6.76 -27.47
CA THR A 242 -16.81 8.21 -27.57
C THR A 242 -17.27 8.92 -26.29
N ALA A 243 -16.77 10.13 -26.08
CA ALA A 243 -17.17 10.99 -24.95
C ALA A 243 -18.69 11.22 -24.88
N ALA A 244 -19.34 11.43 -26.04
CA ALA A 244 -20.79 11.59 -26.13
C ALA A 244 -21.57 10.35 -25.64
N ARG A 245 -21.05 9.15 -25.89
CA ARG A 245 -21.70 7.91 -25.44
C ARG A 245 -21.62 7.72 -23.93
N ILE A 246 -20.52 8.16 -23.31
CA ILE A 246 -20.37 8.15 -21.84
C ILE A 246 -21.43 9.02 -21.18
N GLU A 247 -21.75 10.15 -21.78
CA GLU A 247 -22.79 11.05 -21.30
C GLU A 247 -24.18 10.40 -21.31
N GLN A 248 -24.45 9.52 -22.28
CA GLN A 248 -25.75 8.89 -22.45
C GLN A 248 -25.96 7.60 -21.64
N GLU A 249 -24.95 6.73 -21.50
CA GLU A 249 -25.20 5.33 -21.10
C GLU A 249 -24.35 4.80 -19.93
N LEU A 250 -23.32 5.51 -19.48
CA LEU A 250 -22.30 5.01 -18.54
C LEU A 250 -21.79 3.58 -18.88
N PRO A 251 -21.11 3.40 -20.03
CA PRO A 251 -20.64 2.07 -20.47
C PRO A 251 -19.73 1.40 -19.45
N PHE A 252 -19.77 0.07 -19.40
CA PHE A 252 -18.88 -0.76 -18.56
C PHE A 252 -18.91 -0.42 -17.06
N LEU A 253 -20.07 -0.03 -16.53
CA LEU A 253 -20.22 0.41 -15.13
C LEU A 253 -19.70 -0.59 -14.07
N GLY A 254 -19.67 -1.90 -14.37
CA GLY A 254 -19.08 -2.92 -13.48
C GLY A 254 -17.54 -2.81 -13.30
N VAL A 255 -16.87 -2.04 -14.16
CA VAL A 255 -15.46 -1.67 -13.97
C VAL A 255 -15.31 -0.69 -12.81
N LEU A 256 -16.24 0.26 -12.67
CA LEU A 256 -16.24 1.25 -11.59
C LEU A 256 -16.87 0.72 -10.30
N LEU A 257 -18.01 0.06 -10.40
CA LEU A 257 -18.83 -0.32 -9.24
C LEU A 257 -18.80 -1.82 -9.01
N LYS A 258 -18.36 -2.22 -7.81
CA LYS A 258 -18.17 -3.65 -7.44
C LYS A 258 -19.33 -4.24 -6.65
N ARG A 259 -20.44 -3.52 -6.50
CA ARG A 259 -21.64 -3.99 -5.81
C ARG A 259 -22.87 -3.81 -6.69
N GLU A 260 -23.68 -4.85 -6.77
CA GLU A 260 -24.94 -4.81 -7.54
C GLU A 260 -25.87 -3.70 -7.06
N SER A 261 -25.94 -3.48 -5.74
CA SER A 261 -26.70 -2.39 -5.14
C SER A 261 -26.28 -1.02 -5.67
N ASP A 262 -24.96 -0.79 -5.78
CA ASP A 262 -24.37 0.48 -6.19
C ASP A 262 -24.58 0.71 -7.69
N VAL A 263 -24.48 -0.35 -8.50
CA VAL A 263 -24.85 -0.33 -9.93
C VAL A 263 -26.31 0.06 -10.10
N GLY A 264 -27.22 -0.50 -9.29
CA GLY A 264 -28.63 -0.16 -9.30
C GLY A 264 -28.89 1.31 -8.92
N VAL A 265 -28.19 1.82 -7.90
CA VAL A 265 -28.25 3.23 -7.49
C VAL A 265 -27.81 4.15 -8.64
N ALA A 266 -26.64 3.90 -9.22
CA ALA A 266 -26.10 4.71 -10.31
C ALA A 266 -27.02 4.74 -11.53
N ARG A 267 -27.59 3.60 -11.95
CA ARG A 267 -28.54 3.53 -13.07
C ARG A 267 -29.83 4.31 -12.80
N ARG A 268 -30.36 4.25 -11.57
CA ARG A 268 -31.56 5.03 -11.20
C ARG A 268 -31.27 6.53 -11.21
N ALA A 269 -30.17 6.95 -10.60
CA ALA A 269 -29.76 8.34 -10.57
C ALA A 269 -29.50 8.90 -11.98
N HIS A 270 -28.84 8.13 -12.84
CA HIS A 270 -28.58 8.52 -14.23
C HIS A 270 -29.86 8.73 -15.03
N ARG A 271 -30.85 7.84 -14.89
CA ARG A 271 -32.17 8.00 -15.55
C ARG A 271 -32.91 9.25 -15.09
N GLN A 272 -32.84 9.59 -13.80
CA GLN A 272 -33.48 10.80 -13.27
C GLN A 272 -32.84 12.08 -13.83
N GLN A 273 -31.53 12.08 -14.09
CA GLN A 273 -30.86 13.20 -14.76
C GLN A 273 -31.19 13.34 -16.25
N ALA A 274 -31.67 12.27 -16.91
CA ALA A 274 -32.05 12.31 -18.32
C ALA A 274 -33.51 12.74 -18.55
N VAL A 275 -34.32 12.78 -17.48
CA VAL A 275 -35.75 13.17 -17.53
C VAL A 275 -35.95 14.64 -17.11
N ASN A 276 -34.94 15.26 -16.50
CA ASN A 276 -34.89 16.69 -16.15
C ASN A 276 -33.97 17.44 -17.13
#